data_AF-A0A7Y1TPL8-F1
#
_entry.id   AF-A0A7Y1TPL8-F1
#
_cell.length_a   1.000
_cell.length_b   1.000
_cell.length_c   1.000
_cell.angle_alpha   90.00
_cell.angle_beta   90.00
_cell.angle_gamma   90.00
#
_symmetry.space_group_name_H-M   'P 1'
#
loop_
_entity.id
_entity.type
_entity.pdbx_description
1 polymer ?
#
loop_
_entity_poly.entity_id
_entity_poly.type
_entity_poly.pdbx_seq_one_letter_code
_entity_poly.pdbx_strand_id
1 'polypeptide(L)' 'MAALNEPPDWVTGRDGGTGAVFYQIFPDRFARSEELAKPANLEPWDSEPTIHGYKGGDLLG' A
#
# COMPACT_ATOMS: atom_id res chain seq x y z
N MET A 1 13.99 -5.00 -30.31
CA MET A 1 13.29 -6.10 -29.60
C MET A 1 13.79 -6.06 -28.17
N ALA A 2 13.07 -5.40 -27.26
CA ALA A 2 13.45 -5.41 -25.84
C ALA A 2 13.26 -6.85 -25.30
N ALA A 3 14.23 -7.36 -24.55
CA ALA A 3 14.13 -8.67 -23.92
C ALA A 3 13.00 -8.63 -22.88
N LEU A 4 12.12 -9.62 -22.91
CA LEU A 4 10.86 -9.66 -22.13
C LEU A 4 11.05 -9.67 -20.59
N ASN A 5 12.29 -9.69 -20.10
CA ASN A 5 12.63 -9.87 -18.68
C ASN A 5 13.55 -8.77 -18.11
N GLU A 6 13.73 -7.64 -18.82
CA GLU A 6 14.48 -6.52 -18.26
C GLU A 6 13.56 -5.67 -17.34
N PRO A 7 13.98 -5.38 -16.10
CA PRO A 7 13.23 -4.50 -15.23
C PRO A 7 13.16 -3.08 -15.82
N PRO A 8 12.03 -2.36 -15.65
CA PRO A 8 11.91 -0.99 -16.14
C PRO A 8 13.02 -0.06 -15.62
N ASP A 9 13.37 0.97 -16.39
CA ASP A 9 14.40 1.96 -16.04
C ASP A 9 14.16 2.69 -14.70
N TRP A 10 12.94 2.71 -14.18
CA TRP A 10 12.65 3.31 -12.86
C TRP A 10 12.96 2.36 -11.70
N VAL A 11 13.11 1.07 -11.96
CA VAL A 11 13.52 0.03 -10.99
C VAL A 11 15.05 0.00 -10.86
N THR A 12 15.74 0.28 -11.95
CA THR A 12 17.20 0.33 -12.01
C THR A 12 17.65 1.77 -11.79
N GLY A 13 18.45 2.05 -10.74
CA GLY A 13 18.95 3.40 -10.49
C GLY A 13 19.79 3.95 -11.66
N ARG A 14 20.06 5.26 -11.68
CA ARG A 14 20.93 5.91 -12.71
C ARG A 14 22.34 5.31 -12.77
N ASP A 15 22.76 4.60 -11.73
CA ASP A 15 24.04 3.90 -11.58
C ASP A 15 24.02 2.46 -12.10
N GLY A 16 22.89 1.98 -12.63
CA GLY A 16 22.75 0.63 -13.17
C GLY A 16 22.47 -0.45 -12.12
N GLY A 17 22.23 -0.08 -10.85
CA GLY A 17 21.91 -1.02 -9.78
C GLY A 17 20.41 -1.33 -9.68
N THR A 18 20.04 -2.61 -9.61
CA THR A 18 18.69 -3.07 -9.24
C THR A 18 18.55 -3.10 -7.72
N GLY A 19 18.31 -1.93 -7.10
CA GLY A 19 18.27 -1.77 -5.64
C GLY A 19 16.88 -1.66 -5.02
N ALA A 20 15.80 -1.67 -5.81
CA ALA A 20 14.45 -1.46 -5.31
C ALA A 20 13.88 -2.72 -4.64
N VAL A 21 13.26 -2.54 -3.48
CA VAL A 21 12.46 -3.56 -2.79
C VAL A 21 11.01 -3.09 -2.76
N PHE A 22 10.10 -3.95 -3.19
CA PHE A 22 8.68 -3.63 -3.28
C PHE A 22 7.90 -4.11 -2.06
N TYR A 23 7.03 -3.25 -1.56
CA TYR A 23 6.04 -3.58 -0.55
C TYR A 23 4.65 -3.36 -1.14
N GLN A 24 3.82 -4.40 -1.10
CA GLN A 24 2.40 -4.29 -1.43
C GLN A 24 1.65 -3.85 -0.18
N ILE A 25 0.92 -2.75 -0.30
CA ILE A 25 0.14 -2.16 0.80
C ILE A 25 -1.35 -2.31 0.49
N PHE A 26 -2.12 -2.76 1.49
CA PHE A 26 -3.58 -2.70 1.48
C PHE A 26 -4.04 -1.49 2.33
N PRO A 27 -4.45 -0.37 1.72
CA PRO A 27 -4.58 0.91 2.43
C PRO A 27 -5.50 0.87 3.65
N ASP A 28 -6.64 0.18 3.54
CA ASP A 28 -7.63 0.11 4.63
C ASP A 28 -7.04 -0.40 5.95
N ARG A 29 -5.98 -1.22 5.90
CA ARG A 29 -5.34 -1.82 7.08
C ARG A 29 -3.91 -1.34 7.32
N PHE A 30 -3.42 -0.35 6.57
CA PHE A 30 -2.04 0.11 6.69
C PHE A 30 -1.90 1.19 7.76
N ALA A 31 -2.62 2.30 7.58
CA ALA A 31 -2.61 3.42 8.51
C ALA A 31 -3.87 4.26 8.33
N ARG A 32 -4.26 4.98 9.40
CA ARG A 32 -5.48 5.80 9.44
C ARG A 32 -5.13 7.23 9.83
N SER A 33 -5.42 8.17 8.93
CA SER A 33 -5.26 9.60 9.23
C SER A 33 -6.42 10.16 10.05
N GLU A 34 -6.16 11.25 10.76
CA GLU A 34 -7.18 12.05 11.48
C GLU A 34 -7.74 13.19 10.60
N GLU A 35 -7.13 13.46 9.46
CA GLU A 35 -7.46 14.60 8.58
C GLU A 35 -8.76 14.39 7.78
N LEU A 36 -9.16 13.13 7.58
CA LEU A 36 -10.33 12.77 6.80
C LEU A 36 -11.47 12.29 7.69
N ALA A 37 -12.67 12.80 7.44
CA ALA A 37 -13.89 12.29 8.05
C ALA A 37 -14.05 10.80 7.75
N LYS A 38 -14.26 10.00 8.79
CA LYS A 38 -14.40 8.54 8.66
C LYS A 38 -15.85 8.14 8.41
N PRO A 39 -16.10 7.17 7.51
CA PRO A 39 -17.43 6.62 7.35
C PRO A 39 -17.89 5.93 8.64
N ALA A 40 -19.21 5.81 8.80
CA ALA A 40 -19.79 5.00 9.87
C ALA A 40 -19.54 3.49 9.62
N ASN A 41 -19.74 2.67 10.65
CA ASN A 41 -19.64 1.20 10.60
C ASN A 41 -18.23 0.64 10.35
N LEU A 42 -17.19 1.37 10.75
CA LEU A 42 -15.85 0.83 10.83
C LEU A 42 -15.73 -0.12 12.02
N GLU A 43 -15.02 -1.22 11.83
CA GLU A 43 -14.64 -2.08 12.94
C GLU A 43 -13.52 -1.40 13.76
N PRO A 44 -13.40 -1.71 15.06
CA PRO A 44 -12.25 -1.27 15.86
C PRO A 44 -10.94 -1.67 15.18
N TRP A 45 -9.93 -0.80 15.22
CA TRP A 45 -8.65 -1.02 14.53
C TRP A 45 -8.00 -2.36 14.89
N ASP A 46 -7.97 -2.69 16.19
CA ASP A 46 -7.32 -3.89 16.73
C ASP A 46 -8.21 -5.16 16.69
N SER A 47 -9.41 -5.10 16.10
CA SER A 47 -10.28 -6.28 15.99
C SER A 47 -9.81 -7.24 14.89
N GLU A 48 -10.09 -8.52 15.06
CA GLU A 48 -9.73 -9.56 14.08
C GLU A 48 -10.24 -9.20 12.67
N PRO A 49 -9.51 -9.56 11.60
CA PRO A 49 -9.98 -9.30 10.24
C PRO A 49 -11.23 -10.12 9.91
N THR A 50 -12.27 -9.45 9.44
CA THR A 50 -13.45 -10.10 8.85
C THR A 50 -13.47 -9.91 7.33
N ILE A 51 -14.23 -10.75 6.61
CA ILE A 51 -14.33 -10.69 5.13
C ILE A 51 -14.91 -9.36 4.66
N HIS A 52 -15.78 -8.73 5.44
CA HIS A 52 -16.50 -7.51 5.08
C HIS A 52 -16.17 -6.31 5.99
N GLY A 53 -15.21 -6.47 6.90
CA GLY A 53 -14.81 -5.46 7.87
C GLY A 53 -13.81 -4.45 7.30
N TYR A 54 -14.14 -3.18 7.47
CA TYR A 54 -13.29 -2.03 7.14
C TYR A 54 -12.69 -1.43 8.41
N LYS A 55 -11.38 -1.14 8.39
CA LYS A 55 -10.68 -0.47 9.52
C LYS A 55 -10.56 1.04 9.28
N GLY A 56 -10.79 1.50 8.05
CA GLY A 56 -10.87 2.92 7.70
C GLY A 56 -9.52 3.57 7.43
N GLY A 57 -8.51 2.77 7.08
CA GLY A 57 -7.24 3.26 6.59
C GLY A 57 -7.36 3.98 5.25
N ASP A 58 -6.43 4.89 4.99
CA ASP A 58 -6.47 5.81 3.87
C ASP A 58 -5.05 6.16 3.39
N LEU A 59 -4.94 6.97 2.36
CA LEU A 59 -3.65 7.30 1.74
C LEU A 59 -2.86 8.40 2.45
N LEU A 60 -3.46 9.11 3.41
CA LEU A 60 -2.77 10.13 4.21
C LEU A 60 -2.17 9.56 5.50
N GLY A 61 -2.65 8.41 5.96
CA GLY A 61 -2.09 7.68 7.10
C GLY A 61 -0.75 7.03 6.74
#